data_AF-A0A9P7DAI0-F1
#
_entry.id   AF-A0A9P7DAI0-F1
#
_cell.length_a   1.000
_cell.length_b   1.000
_cell.length_c   1.000
_cell.angle_alpha   90.00
_cell.angle_beta   90.00
_cell.angle_gamma   90.00
#
_symmetry.space_group_name_H-M   'P 1'
#
loop_
_entity.id
_entity.type
_entity.pdbx_description
1 polymer ?
#
loop_
_entity_poly.entity_id
_entity_poly.type
_entity_poly.pdbx_seq_one_letter_code
_entity_poly.pdbx_strand_id
1 'polypeptide(L)'
;MKPAIRSQSPFSNLPIEILLIIFQDAAEPTFSQREKYNNKNPYSTALSLCLVSRLVRRTILPHFLHTILLRRRHSVKKFANALLMQKAYAEKQSDLFFDYTSAVQRMWICDAFDYSLNAQAQSYYWDSWMGVLAESQLKEIELKRNMSVLLPVILAAPTLVVDRRHLKLVLELEGAENARSSHADHNISGQSTLSVKTKSLTIIRQSISYVLNVYRNISKGSVFFASIQHLTYLTDLAEDSCVFRGISSGVDSPKNPLSLWMRDLPWAHMKSLETFSVVYPHLPPPYDFQSYVTRGLDLHVERLTVSAALYKQDPESFPWVTPPFPVTDPGTKRIESDGLSFEVTRDKTHLTQAFCSWDKAWASGLTDG
;
A
#
# COMPACT_ATOMS: atom_id res chain seq x y z
N MET A 1 36.88 -18.90 -49.02
CA MET A 1 35.77 -18.10 -48.46
C MET A 1 34.92 -18.99 -47.56
N LYS A 2 34.91 -18.75 -46.24
CA LYS A 2 33.99 -19.46 -45.32
C LYS A 2 32.64 -18.73 -45.35
N PRO A 3 31.50 -19.43 -45.51
CA PRO A 3 30.20 -18.78 -45.44
C PRO A 3 30.00 -18.23 -44.03
N ALA A 4 29.64 -16.95 -43.95
CA ALA A 4 29.22 -16.33 -42.70
C ALA A 4 27.95 -17.04 -42.23
N ILE A 5 28.04 -17.76 -41.12
CA ILE A 5 26.89 -18.31 -40.42
C ILE A 5 26.07 -17.09 -39.98
N ARG A 6 25.01 -16.76 -40.74
CA ARG A 6 23.98 -15.85 -40.26
C ARG A 6 23.39 -16.54 -39.04
N SER A 7 23.74 -16.07 -37.85
CA SER A 7 23.06 -16.44 -36.62
C SER A 7 21.60 -16.08 -36.81
N GLN A 8 20.78 -17.07 -37.14
CA GLN A 8 19.32 -16.89 -37.13
C GLN A 8 18.97 -16.40 -35.73
N SER A 9 18.23 -15.29 -35.67
CA SER A 9 17.67 -14.84 -34.40
C SER A 9 16.92 -16.03 -33.79
N PRO A 10 17.11 -16.36 -32.51
CA PRO A 10 16.45 -17.50 -31.88
C PRO A 10 14.91 -17.43 -31.95
N PHE A 11 14.36 -16.29 -32.36
CA PHE A 11 12.94 -16.03 -32.51
C PHE A 11 12.45 -15.93 -33.96
N SER A 12 13.30 -16.20 -34.97
CA SER A 12 12.92 -15.99 -36.38
C SER A 12 11.74 -16.84 -36.86
N ASN A 13 11.41 -17.90 -36.13
CA ASN A 13 10.33 -18.84 -36.47
C ASN A 13 9.11 -18.71 -35.55
N LEU A 14 9.12 -17.78 -34.58
CA LEU A 14 8.01 -17.56 -33.66
C LEU A 14 7.14 -16.39 -34.13
N PRO A 15 5.81 -16.56 -34.23
CA PRO A 15 4.88 -15.45 -34.42
C PRO A 15 5.06 -14.37 -33.34
N ILE A 16 4.95 -13.11 -33.75
CA ILE A 16 5.16 -11.96 -32.83
C ILE A 16 4.17 -11.98 -31.67
N GLU A 17 2.95 -12.46 -31.89
CA GLU A 17 1.90 -12.59 -30.89
C GLU A 17 2.33 -13.53 -29.76
N ILE A 18 2.95 -14.67 -30.11
CA ILE A 18 3.45 -15.64 -29.13
C ILE A 18 4.61 -15.04 -28.34
N LEU A 19 5.52 -14.30 -29.01
CA LEU A 19 6.62 -13.61 -28.33
C LEU A 19 6.12 -12.56 -27.34
N LEU A 20 5.09 -11.80 -27.71
CA LEU A 20 4.50 -10.80 -26.81
C LEU A 20 3.85 -11.45 -25.60
N ILE A 21 3.15 -12.57 -25.75
CA ILE A 21 2.59 -13.34 -24.61
C ILE A 21 3.71 -13.82 -23.68
N ILE A 22 4.78 -14.40 -24.23
CA ILE A 22 5.94 -14.84 -23.44
C ILE A 22 6.57 -13.66 -22.68
N PHE A 23 6.68 -12.50 -23.33
CA PHE A 23 7.23 -11.30 -22.69
C PHE A 23 6.32 -10.71 -21.63
N GLN A 24 5.00 -10.80 -21.77
CA GLN A 24 4.04 -10.37 -20.75
C GLN A 24 4.18 -11.22 -19.49
N ASP A 25 4.17 -12.55 -19.65
CA ASP A 25 4.37 -13.51 -18.57
C ASP A 25 5.72 -13.30 -17.87
N ALA A 26 6.81 -13.19 -18.64
CA ALA A 26 8.14 -12.95 -18.10
C ALA A 26 8.31 -11.59 -17.43
N ALA A 27 7.49 -10.59 -17.78
CA ALA A 27 7.55 -9.25 -17.21
C ALA A 27 6.75 -9.11 -15.91
N GLU A 28 5.95 -10.11 -15.53
CA GLU A 28 5.18 -10.04 -14.30
C GLU A 28 6.11 -10.01 -13.07
N PRO A 29 6.04 -8.97 -12.24
CA PRO A 29 6.95 -8.85 -11.11
C PRO A 29 6.68 -9.95 -10.08
N THR A 30 7.71 -10.74 -9.78
CA THR A 30 7.61 -11.84 -8.82
C THR A 30 7.96 -11.32 -7.42
N PHE A 31 6.94 -11.11 -6.58
CA PHE A 31 7.12 -10.68 -5.19
C PHE A 31 7.39 -11.85 -4.23
N SER A 32 8.13 -12.87 -4.69
CA SER A 32 8.42 -14.08 -3.92
C SER A 32 9.04 -13.74 -2.56
N GLN A 33 8.46 -14.33 -1.52
CA GLN A 33 8.92 -14.18 -0.15
C GLN A 33 9.94 -15.26 0.24
N ARG A 34 10.01 -16.37 -0.52
CA ARG A 34 10.84 -17.56 -0.21
C ARG A 34 12.24 -17.52 -0.81
N GLU A 35 12.46 -16.75 -1.87
CA GLU A 35 13.81 -16.58 -2.41
C GLU A 35 14.66 -15.91 -1.32
N LYS A 36 15.74 -16.61 -0.89
CA LYS A 36 16.68 -16.19 0.15
C LYS A 36 16.70 -14.66 0.25
N TYR A 37 16.12 -14.15 1.33
CA TYR A 37 15.92 -12.73 1.58
C TYR A 37 17.15 -11.94 1.13
N ASN A 38 16.99 -11.15 0.06
CA ASN A 38 17.70 -9.92 -0.30
C ASN A 38 18.16 -9.84 -1.77
N ASN A 39 17.88 -8.67 -2.35
CA ASN A 39 18.59 -7.99 -3.46
C ASN A 39 18.11 -8.12 -4.90
N LYS A 40 17.23 -9.07 -5.27
CA LYS A 40 16.67 -9.03 -6.64
C LYS A 40 15.54 -8.03 -6.73
N ASN A 41 15.69 -7.05 -7.62
CA ASN A 41 14.62 -6.13 -7.99
C ASN A 41 13.50 -6.96 -8.66
N PRO A 42 12.27 -6.99 -8.09
CA PRO A 42 11.18 -7.80 -8.64
C PRO A 42 10.80 -7.39 -10.07
N TYR A 43 11.22 -6.20 -10.50
CA TYR A 43 10.97 -5.69 -11.83
C TYR A 43 12.16 -5.85 -12.81
N SER A 44 13.24 -6.52 -12.42
CA SER A 44 14.46 -6.60 -13.24
C SER A 44 14.24 -7.19 -14.63
N THR A 45 13.41 -8.22 -14.75
CA THR A 45 13.05 -8.83 -16.05
C THR A 45 12.27 -7.85 -16.92
N ALA A 46 11.21 -7.24 -16.37
CA ALA A 46 10.39 -6.25 -17.07
C ALA A 46 11.22 -5.06 -17.58
N LEU A 47 12.14 -4.55 -16.75
CA LEU A 47 13.05 -3.47 -17.12
C LEU A 47 13.96 -3.87 -18.27
N SER A 48 14.50 -5.09 -18.24
CA SER A 48 15.38 -5.61 -19.30
C SER A 48 14.61 -5.77 -20.61
N LEU A 49 13.38 -6.27 -20.56
CA LEU A 49 12.54 -6.43 -21.73
C LEU A 49 12.08 -5.08 -22.32
N CYS A 50 11.85 -4.06 -21.49
CA CYS A 50 11.55 -2.70 -21.94
C CYS A 50 12.66 -2.09 -22.84
N LEU A 51 13.88 -2.63 -22.80
CA LEU A 51 15.01 -2.17 -23.62
C LEU A 51 15.11 -2.88 -24.98
N VAL A 52 14.34 -3.96 -25.21
CA VAL A 52 14.45 -4.78 -26.43
C VAL A 52 13.93 -4.04 -27.66
N SER A 53 12.73 -3.48 -27.59
CA SER A 53 12.15 -2.69 -28.66
C SER A 53 11.00 -1.82 -28.17
N ARG A 54 10.59 -0.85 -29.00
CA ARG A 54 9.43 0.01 -28.71
C ARG A 54 8.12 -0.79 -28.55
N LEU A 55 7.92 -1.81 -29.37
CA LEU A 55 6.73 -2.67 -29.31
C LEU A 55 6.71 -3.44 -27.98
N VAL A 56 7.82 -4.10 -27.66
CA VAL A 56 7.98 -4.88 -26.42
C VAL A 56 7.78 -3.99 -25.20
N ARG A 57 8.36 -2.79 -25.18
CA ARG A 57 8.15 -1.82 -24.11
C ARG A 57 6.67 -1.46 -23.92
N ARG A 58 5.95 -1.14 -25.00
CA ARG A 58 4.52 -0.77 -24.92
C ARG A 58 3.67 -1.93 -24.41
N THR A 59 4.00 -3.16 -24.81
CA THR A 59 3.31 -4.36 -24.34
C THR A 59 3.57 -4.62 -22.85
N ILE A 60 4.79 -4.38 -22.37
CA ILE A 60 5.22 -4.75 -21.01
C ILE A 60 4.90 -3.69 -19.96
N LEU A 61 4.97 -2.40 -20.32
CA LEU A 61 4.77 -1.31 -19.37
C LEU A 61 3.48 -1.43 -18.53
N PRO A 62 2.32 -1.83 -19.08
CA PRO A 62 1.12 -2.08 -18.27
C PRO A 62 1.33 -3.12 -17.17
N HIS A 63 1.99 -4.25 -17.47
CA HIS A 63 2.25 -5.31 -16.51
C HIS A 63 3.29 -4.90 -15.46
N PHE A 64 4.33 -4.19 -15.89
CA PHE A 64 5.35 -3.63 -15.00
C PHE A 64 4.76 -2.62 -14.01
N LEU A 65 3.86 -1.75 -14.48
CA LEU A 65 3.26 -0.68 -13.67
C LEU A 65 2.02 -1.12 -12.89
N HIS A 66 1.52 -2.34 -13.11
CA HIS A 66 0.34 -2.88 -12.43
C HIS A 66 0.43 -2.74 -10.92
N THR A 67 1.62 -2.98 -10.35
CA THR A 67 1.89 -2.86 -8.91
C THR A 67 3.12 -2.00 -8.67
N ILE A 68 2.99 -0.94 -7.87
CA ILE A 68 4.06 0.01 -7.58
C ILE A 68 4.34 0.06 -6.07
N LEU A 69 5.60 -0.14 -5.69
CA LEU A 69 6.05 -0.10 -4.29
C LEU A 69 6.96 1.13 -4.01
N LEU A 70 6.40 2.17 -3.38
CA LEU A 70 7.11 3.38 -2.95
C LEU A 70 7.38 3.34 -1.44
N ARG A 71 8.39 2.55 -1.05
CA ARG A 71 8.72 2.26 0.37
C ARG A 71 9.46 3.37 1.12
N ARG A 72 10.01 4.35 0.40
CA ARG A 72 10.85 5.41 0.97
C ARG A 72 10.56 6.73 0.27
N ARG A 73 10.80 7.86 0.97
CA ARG A 73 10.67 9.21 0.38
C ARG A 73 11.43 9.38 -0.92
N HIS A 74 12.63 8.81 -1.03
CA HIS A 74 13.42 8.90 -2.25
C HIS A 74 12.74 8.21 -3.43
N SER A 75 11.99 7.11 -3.19
CA SER A 75 11.21 6.42 -4.22
C SER A 75 10.03 7.26 -4.66
N VAL A 76 9.32 7.90 -3.71
CA VAL A 76 8.24 8.86 -4.00
C VAL A 76 8.74 10.00 -4.89
N LYS A 77 9.88 10.60 -4.54
CA LYS A 77 10.53 11.66 -5.34
C LYS A 77 10.89 11.19 -6.74
N LYS A 78 11.53 10.02 -6.88
CA LYS A 78 11.91 9.46 -8.19
C LYS A 78 10.68 9.21 -9.06
N PHE A 79 9.61 8.67 -8.47
CA PHE A 79 8.37 8.42 -9.18
C PHE A 79 7.66 9.73 -9.59
N ALA A 80 7.64 10.74 -8.72
CA ALA A 80 7.14 12.07 -9.06
C ALA A 80 7.89 12.68 -10.26
N ASN A 81 9.22 12.59 -10.26
CA ASN A 81 10.04 13.06 -11.38
C ASN A 81 9.74 12.28 -12.67
N ALA A 82 9.52 10.96 -12.59
CA ALA A 82 9.13 10.17 -13.74
C ALA A 82 7.77 10.63 -14.31
N LEU A 83 6.78 10.93 -13.45
CA LEU A 83 5.49 11.46 -13.88
C LEU A 83 5.62 12.86 -14.52
N LEU A 84 6.49 13.73 -13.99
CA LEU A 84 6.79 15.03 -14.63
C LEU A 84 7.42 14.85 -16.02
N MET A 85 8.32 13.88 -16.18
CA MET A 85 8.88 13.54 -17.49
C MET A 85 7.80 13.03 -18.44
N GLN A 86 6.87 12.19 -17.96
CA GLN A 86 5.75 11.69 -18.77
C GLN A 86 4.80 12.81 -19.19
N LYS A 87 4.54 13.79 -18.32
CA LYS A 87 3.79 14.99 -18.70
C LYS A 87 4.48 15.75 -19.85
N ALA A 88 5.79 15.97 -19.75
CA ALA A 88 6.55 16.62 -20.81
C ALA A 88 6.58 15.79 -22.12
N TYR A 89 6.55 14.46 -22.02
CA TYR A 89 6.40 13.58 -23.18
C TYR A 89 5.01 13.68 -23.80
N ALA A 90 3.95 13.79 -23.00
CA ALA A 90 2.59 13.99 -23.49
C ALA A 90 2.48 15.31 -24.28
N GLU A 91 2.99 16.40 -23.72
CA GLU A 91 2.97 17.74 -24.34
C GLU A 91 3.70 17.78 -25.68
N LYS A 92 4.78 16.97 -25.82
CA LYS A 92 5.56 16.85 -27.05
C LYS A 92 5.05 15.76 -27.99
N GLN A 93 3.92 15.11 -27.67
CA GLN A 93 3.40 13.94 -28.40
C GLN A 93 4.48 12.86 -28.62
N SER A 94 5.36 12.70 -27.63
CA SER A 94 6.47 11.77 -27.72
C SER A 94 5.98 10.33 -27.71
N ASP A 95 6.60 9.49 -28.52
CA ASP A 95 6.39 8.05 -28.54
C ASP A 95 6.78 7.34 -27.24
N LEU A 96 7.48 8.05 -26.34
CA LEU A 96 7.84 7.63 -25.00
C LEU A 96 6.75 7.89 -23.96
N PHE A 97 5.71 8.65 -24.33
CA PHE A 97 4.57 8.90 -23.46
C PHE A 97 3.84 7.59 -23.14
N PHE A 98 3.49 7.44 -21.88
CA PHE A 98 2.69 6.37 -21.37
C PHE A 98 1.79 6.93 -20.25
N ASP A 99 0.50 6.58 -20.28
CA ASP A 99 -0.44 7.02 -19.27
C ASP A 99 -0.39 6.09 -18.05
N TYR A 100 0.12 6.61 -16.94
CA TYR A 100 0.25 5.85 -15.70
C TYR A 100 -1.10 5.67 -15.00
N THR A 101 -2.07 6.58 -15.21
CA THR A 101 -3.36 6.52 -14.51
C THR A 101 -4.25 5.35 -14.97
N SER A 102 -4.01 4.83 -16.17
CA SER A 102 -4.70 3.64 -16.69
C SER A 102 -4.00 2.33 -16.37
N ALA A 103 -2.69 2.35 -16.14
CA ALA A 103 -1.91 1.13 -15.92
C ALA A 103 -1.72 0.73 -14.46
N VAL A 104 -1.65 1.71 -13.55
CA VAL A 104 -1.41 1.43 -12.13
C VAL A 104 -2.68 0.90 -11.47
N GLN A 105 -2.64 -0.37 -11.05
CA GLN A 105 -3.78 -1.02 -10.38
C GLN A 105 -3.62 -1.08 -8.85
N ARG A 106 -2.36 -1.21 -8.42
CA ARG A 106 -1.99 -1.41 -7.02
C ARG A 106 -0.85 -0.46 -6.69
N MET A 107 -1.04 0.38 -5.69
CA MET A 107 0.00 1.32 -5.24
C MET A 107 0.25 1.22 -3.74
N TRP A 108 1.53 1.14 -3.36
CA TRP A 108 1.99 1.18 -1.98
C TRP A 108 2.83 2.43 -1.74
N ILE A 109 2.43 3.27 -0.79
CA ILE A 109 3.12 4.53 -0.44
C ILE A 109 3.23 4.64 1.07
N CYS A 110 4.36 4.18 1.59
CA CYS A 110 4.64 4.28 3.02
C CYS A 110 6.09 4.70 3.22
N ASP A 111 6.35 5.48 4.25
CA ASP A 111 7.69 5.72 4.74
C ASP A 111 8.08 4.57 5.68
N ALA A 112 8.80 3.58 5.17
CA ALA A 112 9.45 2.62 6.05
C ALA A 112 10.40 3.43 6.95
N PHE A 113 10.14 3.45 8.26
CA PHE A 113 11.11 4.03 9.19
C PHE A 113 12.40 3.26 9.00
N ASP A 114 13.45 3.99 8.62
CA ASP A 114 14.77 3.42 8.49
C ASP A 114 15.32 3.19 9.90
N TYR A 115 14.94 2.07 10.52
CA TYR A 115 15.53 1.62 11.78
C TYR A 115 17.03 1.33 11.65
N SER A 116 17.62 1.45 10.45
CA SER A 116 19.07 1.41 10.27
C SER A 116 19.80 2.63 10.83
N LEU A 117 19.09 3.65 11.34
CA LEU A 117 19.68 4.58 12.29
C LEU A 117 20.06 3.79 13.55
N ASN A 118 21.30 3.33 13.54
CA ASN A 118 22.03 2.62 14.60
C ASN A 118 21.41 2.84 15.98
N ALA A 119 21.20 1.78 16.76
CA ALA A 119 20.66 1.83 18.12
C ALA A 119 21.35 2.87 19.05
N GLN A 120 22.57 3.34 18.70
CA GLN A 120 23.24 4.47 19.36
C GLN A 120 22.62 5.85 19.08
N ALA A 121 21.99 6.08 17.93
CA ALA A 121 21.33 7.34 17.60
C ALA A 121 20.05 7.54 18.41
N GLN A 122 19.32 6.48 18.75
CA GLN A 122 18.07 6.56 19.53
C GLN A 122 18.27 7.18 20.93
N SER A 123 19.47 7.04 21.52
CA SER A 123 19.80 7.65 22.82
C SER A 123 19.96 9.19 22.75
N TYR A 124 20.23 9.76 21.58
CA TYR A 124 20.44 11.20 21.39
C TYR A 124 19.21 11.93 20.81
N TYR A 125 18.13 11.19 20.51
CA TYR A 125 16.99 11.72 19.77
C TYR A 125 16.08 12.66 20.59
N TRP A 126 16.18 12.65 21.92
CA TRP A 126 15.35 13.51 22.78
C TRP A 126 15.90 14.95 22.89
N ASP A 127 17.22 15.13 22.91
CA ASP A 127 17.84 16.46 23.13
C ASP A 127 18.00 17.30 21.86
N SER A 128 17.86 16.70 20.67
CA SER A 128 18.03 17.36 19.36
C SER A 128 16.71 17.63 18.62
N TRP A 129 15.57 17.72 19.33
CA TRP A 129 14.26 17.88 18.68
C TRP A 129 14.12 19.20 17.90
N MET A 130 14.72 20.30 18.35
CA MET A 130 14.55 21.62 17.72
C MET A 130 15.27 21.79 16.37
N GLY A 131 16.44 21.17 16.19
CA GLY A 131 17.14 21.13 14.89
C GLY A 131 16.45 20.22 13.86
N VAL A 132 15.77 19.18 14.34
CA VAL A 132 14.98 18.25 13.52
C VAL A 132 13.72 18.93 12.96
N LEU A 133 13.15 19.93 13.65
CA LEU A 133 11.93 20.60 13.22
C LEU A 133 12.11 21.44 11.93
N ALA A 134 13.20 22.20 11.79
CA ALA A 134 13.41 23.01 10.58
C ALA A 134 13.70 22.15 9.35
N GLU A 135 14.52 21.10 9.50
CA GLU A 135 14.77 20.14 8.42
C GLU A 135 13.49 19.32 8.10
N SER A 136 12.59 19.13 9.08
CA SER A 136 11.31 18.47 8.86
C SER A 136 10.36 19.27 7.97
N GLN A 137 10.36 20.61 8.07
CA GLN A 137 9.47 21.47 7.28
C GLN A 137 9.84 21.48 5.80
N LEU A 138 11.14 21.64 5.47
CA LEU A 138 11.59 21.57 4.06
C LEU A 138 11.30 20.20 3.45
N LYS A 139 11.56 19.11 4.21
CA LYS A 139 11.21 17.75 3.80
C LYS A 139 9.71 17.56 3.59
N GLU A 140 8.87 18.23 4.38
CA GLU A 140 7.41 18.20 4.24
C GLU A 140 6.91 18.97 3.01
N ILE A 141 7.47 20.15 2.73
CA ILE A 141 7.15 20.93 1.52
C ILE A 141 7.51 20.12 0.27
N GLU A 142 8.71 19.53 0.25
CA GLU A 142 9.15 18.67 -0.87
C GLU A 142 8.23 17.45 -1.03
N LEU A 143 7.88 16.79 0.08
CA LEU A 143 6.96 15.65 0.05
C LEU A 143 5.58 16.06 -0.48
N LYS A 144 5.02 17.18 -0.02
CA LYS A 144 3.72 17.70 -0.49
C LYS A 144 3.74 18.01 -1.98
N ARG A 145 4.82 18.63 -2.48
CA ARG A 145 5.02 18.87 -3.92
C ARG A 145 5.11 17.57 -4.72
N ASN A 146 5.82 16.56 -4.22
CA ASN A 146 5.89 15.27 -4.91
C ASN A 146 4.51 14.58 -4.90
N MET A 147 3.81 14.58 -3.78
CA MET A 147 2.47 14.00 -3.65
C MET A 147 1.44 14.69 -4.55
N SER A 148 1.53 16.01 -4.77
CA SER A 148 0.62 16.70 -5.70
C SER A 148 0.80 16.21 -7.14
N VAL A 149 2.02 15.84 -7.54
CA VAL A 149 2.28 15.24 -8.86
C VAL A 149 1.75 13.80 -8.93
N LEU A 150 1.85 13.04 -7.83
CA LEU A 150 1.38 11.66 -7.77
C LEU A 150 -0.16 11.56 -7.66
N LEU A 151 -0.83 12.59 -7.15
CA LEU A 151 -2.24 12.54 -6.79
C LEU A 151 -3.15 11.93 -7.88
N PRO A 152 -3.03 12.27 -9.18
CA PRO A 152 -3.86 11.65 -10.21
C PRO A 152 -3.69 10.13 -10.31
N VAL A 153 -2.45 9.64 -10.19
CA VAL A 153 -2.14 8.21 -10.23
C VAL A 153 -2.61 7.51 -8.96
N ILE A 154 -2.46 8.17 -7.80
CA ILE A 154 -2.94 7.66 -6.52
C ILE A 154 -4.45 7.46 -6.54
N LEU A 155 -5.21 8.47 -6.97
CA LEU A 155 -6.66 8.42 -7.02
C LEU A 155 -7.17 7.46 -8.10
N ALA A 156 -6.40 7.23 -9.17
CA ALA A 156 -6.75 6.30 -10.23
C ALA A 156 -6.45 4.83 -9.88
N ALA A 157 -5.57 4.55 -8.91
CA ALA A 157 -5.24 3.20 -8.49
C ALA A 157 -6.39 2.57 -7.69
N PRO A 158 -6.99 1.45 -8.13
CA PRO A 158 -8.07 0.77 -7.40
C PRO A 158 -7.69 0.28 -6.01
N THR A 159 -6.44 -0.17 -5.82
CA THR A 159 -5.94 -0.62 -4.52
C THR A 159 -4.79 0.27 -4.07
N LEU A 160 -4.95 0.91 -2.92
CA LEU A 160 -3.97 1.82 -2.35
C LEU A 160 -3.59 1.38 -0.95
N VAL A 161 -2.29 1.35 -0.68
CA VAL A 161 -1.74 1.21 0.66
C VAL A 161 -0.99 2.47 1.02
N VAL A 162 -1.32 3.04 2.18
CA VAL A 162 -0.72 4.28 2.65
C VAL A 162 -0.48 4.24 4.15
N ASP A 163 0.56 4.94 4.59
CA ASP A 163 0.64 5.32 5.99
C ASP A 163 -0.23 6.56 6.28
N ARG A 164 -0.42 6.85 7.57
CA ARG A 164 -1.18 8.01 8.06
C ARG A 164 -0.74 9.32 7.41
N ARG A 165 0.57 9.55 7.30
CA ARG A 165 1.13 10.83 6.81
C ARG A 165 0.80 11.03 5.34
N HIS A 166 0.97 10.01 4.52
CA HIS A 166 0.65 10.07 3.09
C HIS A 166 -0.86 10.19 2.88
N LEU A 167 -1.70 9.48 3.65
CA LEU A 167 -3.15 9.62 3.58
C LEU A 167 -3.60 11.07 3.87
N LYS A 168 -3.04 11.72 4.90
CA LYS A 168 -3.32 13.13 5.19
C LYS A 168 -3.03 14.02 3.98
N LEU A 169 -1.87 13.84 3.35
CA LEU A 169 -1.48 14.62 2.18
C LEU A 169 -2.41 14.38 0.99
N VAL A 170 -2.82 13.13 0.73
CA VAL A 170 -3.78 12.81 -0.34
C VAL A 170 -5.08 13.61 -0.13
N LEU A 171 -5.62 13.61 1.08
CA LEU A 171 -6.87 14.32 1.40
C LEU A 171 -6.74 15.84 1.32
N GLU A 172 -5.64 16.41 1.83
CA GLU A 172 -5.37 17.85 1.70
C GLU A 172 -5.28 18.30 0.24
N LEU A 173 -4.59 17.50 -0.58
CA LEU A 173 -4.37 17.82 -1.98
C LEU A 173 -5.65 17.63 -2.80
N GLU A 174 -6.42 16.56 -2.55
CA GLU A 174 -7.75 16.38 -3.14
C GLU A 174 -8.68 17.55 -2.82
N GLY A 175 -8.75 17.95 -1.54
CA GLY A 175 -9.56 19.09 -1.12
C GLY A 175 -9.14 20.41 -1.78
N ALA A 176 -7.83 20.65 -1.91
CA ALA A 176 -7.30 21.83 -2.58
C ALA A 176 -7.61 21.84 -4.09
N GLU A 177 -7.54 20.70 -4.77
CA GLU A 177 -7.90 20.58 -6.19
C GLU A 177 -9.41 20.80 -6.40
N ASN A 178 -10.26 20.22 -5.55
CA ASN A 178 -11.71 20.42 -5.62
C ASN A 178 -12.10 21.90 -5.41
N ALA A 179 -11.44 22.60 -4.47
CA ALA A 179 -11.68 24.02 -4.23
C ALA A 179 -11.25 24.90 -5.42
N ARG A 180 -10.15 24.55 -6.11
CA ARG A 180 -9.70 25.24 -7.33
C ARG A 180 -10.71 25.09 -8.47
N SER A 181 -11.26 23.88 -8.64
CA SER A 181 -12.30 23.63 -9.66
C SER A 181 -13.58 24.42 -9.38
N SER A 182 -14.00 24.59 -8.12
CA SER A 182 -15.21 25.36 -7.80
C SER A 182 -15.10 26.87 -8.01
N HIS A 183 -13.88 27.42 -8.01
CA HIS A 183 -13.65 28.86 -8.22
C HIS A 183 -13.38 29.25 -9.68
N ALA A 184 -13.20 28.28 -10.57
CA ALA A 184 -13.02 28.54 -11.99
C ALA A 184 -14.39 28.67 -12.67
N ASP A 185 -14.87 29.90 -12.79
CA ASP A 185 -16.13 30.25 -13.44
C ASP A 185 -16.29 29.62 -14.85
N HIS A 186 -17.33 28.80 -15.00
CA HIS A 186 -18.23 28.51 -16.13
C HIS A 186 -17.81 28.53 -17.62
N ASN A 187 -16.58 28.86 -18.04
CA ASN A 187 -16.33 29.13 -19.48
C ASN A 187 -15.29 28.26 -20.19
N ILE A 188 -14.76 27.19 -19.60
CA ILE A 188 -13.88 26.27 -20.34
C ILE A 188 -14.32 24.82 -20.09
N SER A 189 -15.11 24.31 -21.04
CA SER A 189 -15.49 22.90 -21.19
C SER A 189 -14.23 22.05 -21.40
N GLY A 190 -13.70 21.49 -20.32
CA GLY A 190 -12.52 20.61 -20.37
C GLY A 190 -11.86 20.35 -19.02
N GLN A 191 -12.44 20.80 -17.90
CA GLN A 191 -11.91 20.50 -16.58
C GLN A 191 -12.03 19.01 -16.29
N SER A 192 -10.89 18.33 -16.41
CA SER A 192 -10.67 16.98 -15.93
C SER A 192 -10.89 16.97 -14.41
N THR A 193 -12.10 16.62 -13.98
CA THR A 193 -12.33 16.20 -12.60
C THR A 193 -11.43 15.01 -12.32
N LEU A 194 -10.72 15.02 -11.19
CA LEU A 194 -9.90 13.88 -10.78
C LEU A 194 -10.81 12.66 -10.68
N SER A 195 -10.64 11.69 -11.59
CA SER A 195 -11.42 10.45 -11.57
C SER A 195 -10.89 9.57 -10.46
N VAL A 196 -11.59 9.56 -9.33
CA VAL A 196 -11.31 8.68 -8.21
C VAL A 196 -11.82 7.28 -8.55
N LYS A 197 -10.91 6.31 -8.58
CA LYS A 197 -11.17 4.88 -8.83
C LYS A 197 -10.74 3.99 -7.66
N THR A 198 -10.09 4.54 -6.65
CA THR A 198 -9.66 3.78 -5.47
C THR A 198 -10.86 3.19 -4.74
N LYS A 199 -10.89 1.86 -4.61
CA LYS A 199 -11.95 1.12 -3.91
C LYS A 199 -11.44 0.45 -2.65
N SER A 200 -10.17 0.03 -2.67
CA SER A 200 -9.55 -0.69 -1.56
C SER A 200 -8.45 0.17 -0.96
N LEU A 201 -8.63 0.55 0.32
CA LEU A 201 -7.67 1.33 1.08
C LEU A 201 -7.07 0.45 2.19
N THR A 202 -5.76 0.32 2.19
CA THR A 202 -5.03 -0.32 3.29
C THR A 202 -4.24 0.74 4.05
N ILE A 203 -4.46 0.82 5.35
CA ILE A 203 -3.76 1.76 6.24
C ILE A 203 -2.76 0.98 7.07
N ILE A 204 -1.53 1.49 7.13
CA ILE A 204 -0.45 0.91 7.91
C ILE A 204 -0.05 1.86 9.02
N ARG A 205 0.22 1.26 10.19
CA ARG A 205 0.96 1.85 11.31
C ARG A 205 0.23 2.97 12.05
N GLN A 206 0.18 2.83 13.37
CA GLN A 206 -0.30 3.86 14.28
C GLN A 206 0.67 4.04 15.43
N SER A 207 1.47 5.09 15.38
CA SER A 207 1.98 5.63 16.63
C SER A 207 0.89 6.51 17.27
N ILE A 208 0.67 6.28 18.56
CA ILE A 208 -0.44 6.81 19.35
C ILE A 208 -0.34 8.34 19.53
N SER A 209 -1.50 9.01 19.42
CA SER A 209 -2.01 10.14 20.26
C SER A 209 -2.21 11.58 19.75
N TYR A 210 -1.68 12.08 18.62
CA TYR A 210 -1.74 13.55 18.40
C TYR A 210 -2.50 14.09 17.16
N VAL A 211 -3.21 13.28 16.37
CA VAL A 211 -3.78 13.77 15.09
C VAL A 211 -5.25 13.38 14.90
N LEU A 212 -6.05 13.40 15.99
CA LEU A 212 -7.48 13.05 16.00
C LEU A 212 -8.35 14.04 15.21
N ASN A 213 -7.99 15.34 15.22
CA ASN A 213 -8.83 16.40 14.63
C ASN A 213 -8.60 16.65 13.14
N VAL A 214 -7.49 16.16 12.58
CA VAL A 214 -7.09 16.53 11.21
C VAL A 214 -7.93 15.82 10.16
N TYR A 215 -8.28 14.54 10.38
CA TYR A 215 -9.10 13.81 9.40
C TYR A 215 -10.54 14.31 9.36
N ARG A 216 -11.15 14.59 10.51
CA ARG A 216 -12.55 15.03 10.60
C ARG A 216 -12.83 16.32 9.82
N ASN A 217 -11.87 17.25 9.80
CA ASN A 217 -12.05 18.53 9.11
C ASN A 217 -11.73 18.44 7.61
N ILE A 218 -10.76 17.60 7.22
CA ILE A 218 -10.30 17.50 5.82
C ILE A 218 -11.19 16.54 5.02
N SER A 219 -11.84 15.56 5.65
CA SER A 219 -12.66 14.56 4.96
C SER A 219 -14.02 15.06 4.46
N LYS A 220 -14.46 16.25 4.87
CA LYS A 220 -15.82 16.73 4.55
C LYS A 220 -15.93 16.99 3.05
N GLY A 221 -16.62 16.09 2.34
CA GLY A 221 -16.81 16.17 0.89
C GLY A 221 -15.70 15.51 0.07
N SER A 222 -14.80 14.74 0.71
CA SER A 222 -13.81 13.93 -0.01
C SER A 222 -14.49 12.86 -0.85
N VAL A 223 -14.27 12.89 -2.16
CA VAL A 223 -14.75 11.88 -3.11
C VAL A 223 -13.91 10.61 -2.95
N PHE A 224 -12.62 10.76 -2.63
CA PHE A 224 -11.72 9.67 -2.25
C PHE A 224 -12.32 8.80 -1.16
N PHE A 225 -12.68 9.35 0.00
CA PHE A 225 -13.27 8.52 1.05
C PHE A 225 -14.64 7.96 0.68
N ALA A 226 -15.45 8.70 -0.06
CA ALA A 226 -16.75 8.21 -0.51
C ALA A 226 -16.62 7.01 -1.48
N SER A 227 -15.49 6.88 -2.19
CA SER A 227 -15.24 5.79 -3.13
C SER A 227 -14.73 4.49 -2.50
N ILE A 228 -14.25 4.53 -1.26
CA ILE A 228 -13.70 3.34 -0.58
C ILE A 228 -14.81 2.34 -0.26
N GLN A 229 -14.67 1.12 -0.76
CA GLN A 229 -15.53 -0.05 -0.54
C GLN A 229 -14.92 -1.01 0.48
N HIS A 230 -13.59 -1.19 0.44
CA HIS A 230 -12.87 -2.11 1.30
C HIS A 230 -11.78 -1.36 2.06
N LEU A 231 -11.83 -1.43 3.39
CA LEU A 231 -10.84 -0.83 4.26
C LEU A 231 -10.08 -1.95 4.97
N THR A 232 -8.75 -1.96 4.86
CA THR A 232 -7.89 -2.91 5.55
C THR A 232 -6.92 -2.19 6.47
N TYR A 233 -6.71 -2.73 7.66
CA TYR A 233 -5.65 -2.28 8.56
C TYR A 233 -4.59 -3.34 8.71
N LEU A 234 -3.35 -2.96 8.44
CA LEU A 234 -2.19 -3.80 8.70
C LEU A 234 -1.61 -3.40 10.06
N THR A 235 -1.67 -4.35 10.98
CA THR A 235 -1.14 -4.20 12.34
C THR A 235 0.38 -4.00 12.34
N ASP A 236 0.86 -3.16 13.25
CA ASP A 236 2.30 -3.00 13.49
C ASP A 236 2.80 -4.18 14.34
N LEU A 237 3.67 -4.99 13.75
CA LEU A 237 4.29 -6.16 14.38
C LEU A 237 5.02 -5.86 15.69
N ALA A 238 5.45 -4.63 15.96
CA ALA A 238 6.19 -4.31 17.19
C ALA A 238 5.29 -3.84 18.34
N GLU A 239 4.39 -2.88 18.07
CA GLU A 239 3.52 -2.27 19.08
C GLU A 239 2.21 -3.06 19.25
N ASP A 240 1.58 -3.48 18.14
CA ASP A 240 0.31 -4.19 18.18
C ASP A 240 0.51 -5.66 18.58
N SER A 241 1.65 -6.29 18.28
CA SER A 241 1.86 -7.71 18.61
C SER A 241 1.86 -8.00 20.11
N CYS A 242 2.38 -7.09 20.94
CA CYS A 242 2.33 -7.24 22.40
C CYS A 242 0.88 -7.15 22.91
N VAL A 243 0.11 -6.21 22.37
CA VAL A 243 -1.30 -6.00 22.72
C VAL A 243 -2.17 -7.17 22.24
N PHE A 244 -2.05 -7.56 20.97
CA PHE A 244 -2.74 -8.73 20.42
C PHE A 244 -2.30 -10.04 21.07
N ARG A 245 -1.04 -10.16 21.48
CA ARG A 245 -0.57 -11.30 22.28
C ARG A 245 -1.24 -11.31 23.64
N GLY A 246 -1.24 -10.17 24.35
CA GLY A 246 -1.93 -10.07 25.63
C GLY A 246 -3.39 -10.49 25.49
N ILE A 247 -4.07 -10.03 24.44
CA ILE A 247 -5.47 -10.40 24.17
C ILE A 247 -5.60 -11.89 23.85
N SER A 248 -4.86 -12.41 22.88
CA SER A 248 -4.92 -13.82 22.45
C SER A 248 -4.53 -14.81 23.56
N SER A 249 -3.64 -14.41 24.46
CA SER A 249 -3.27 -15.18 25.65
C SER A 249 -4.23 -15.01 26.83
N GLY A 250 -5.27 -14.19 26.69
CA GLY A 250 -6.23 -13.87 27.75
C GLY A 250 -5.66 -13.03 28.89
N VAL A 251 -4.45 -12.50 28.72
CA VAL A 251 -3.75 -11.64 29.70
C VAL A 251 -4.31 -10.22 29.67
N ASP A 252 -4.59 -9.70 28.48
CA ASP A 252 -5.19 -8.39 28.27
C ASP A 252 -6.65 -8.52 27.86
N SER A 253 -7.49 -7.61 28.36
CA SER A 253 -8.89 -7.55 27.96
C SER A 253 -9.01 -6.97 26.55
N PRO A 254 -9.86 -7.53 25.66
CA PRO A 254 -10.11 -6.99 24.32
C PRO A 254 -10.82 -5.62 24.31
N LYS A 255 -10.90 -4.94 25.46
CA LYS A 255 -11.60 -3.65 25.61
C LYS A 255 -11.01 -2.52 24.75
N ASN A 256 -9.74 -2.61 24.32
CA ASN A 256 -9.01 -1.49 23.71
C ASN A 256 -8.20 -1.70 22.39
N PRO A 257 -8.06 -2.88 21.76
CA PRO A 257 -7.08 -3.07 20.68
C PRO A 257 -7.48 -2.44 19.34
N LEU A 258 -8.75 -2.53 18.95
CA LEU A 258 -9.20 -2.09 17.63
C LEU A 258 -9.78 -0.66 17.64
N SER A 259 -10.08 -0.13 18.82
CA SER A 259 -10.93 1.06 18.96
C SER A 259 -10.23 2.38 18.63
N LEU A 260 -8.93 2.52 18.92
CA LEU A 260 -8.30 3.85 18.93
C LEU A 260 -8.22 4.51 17.57
N TRP A 261 -7.97 3.75 16.51
CA TRP A 261 -7.87 4.31 15.17
C TRP A 261 -9.14 4.23 14.35
N MET A 262 -9.96 3.21 14.63
CA MET A 262 -11.29 3.17 14.08
C MET A 262 -12.05 4.42 14.51
N ARG A 263 -11.84 4.93 15.74
CA ARG A 263 -12.40 6.22 16.18
C ARG A 263 -11.97 7.42 15.33
N ASP A 264 -10.82 7.34 14.66
CA ASP A 264 -10.24 8.44 13.86
C ASP A 264 -10.74 8.46 12.43
N LEU A 265 -11.31 7.34 11.97
CA LEU A 265 -11.75 7.26 10.60
C LEU A 265 -13.01 8.08 10.38
N PRO A 266 -13.09 8.78 9.24
CA PRO A 266 -14.26 9.57 8.87
C PRO A 266 -15.39 8.66 8.34
N TRP A 267 -15.92 7.76 9.17
CA TRP A 267 -16.95 6.77 8.78
C TRP A 267 -18.15 7.40 8.09
N ALA A 268 -18.58 8.59 8.54
CA ALA A 268 -19.69 9.34 7.94
C ALA A 268 -19.43 9.73 6.47
N HIS A 269 -18.17 9.78 6.04
CA HIS A 269 -17.76 10.11 4.69
C HIS A 269 -17.47 8.87 3.82
N MET A 270 -17.34 7.68 4.42
CA MET A 270 -17.14 6.41 3.73
C MET A 270 -18.47 5.74 3.38
N LYS A 271 -19.27 6.40 2.54
CA LYS A 271 -20.65 5.95 2.22
C LYS A 271 -20.68 4.59 1.52
N SER A 272 -19.73 4.33 0.62
CA SER A 272 -19.64 3.09 -0.16
C SER A 272 -18.95 1.95 0.58
N LEU A 273 -18.57 2.12 1.84
CA LEU A 273 -17.85 1.08 2.57
C LEU A 273 -18.75 -0.15 2.76
N GLU A 274 -18.25 -1.28 2.29
CA GLU A 274 -18.89 -2.61 2.32
C GLU A 274 -18.23 -3.49 3.37
N THR A 275 -16.88 -3.50 3.42
CA THR A 275 -16.13 -4.36 4.33
C THR A 275 -14.99 -3.64 5.00
N PHE A 276 -14.71 -4.10 6.21
CA PHE A 276 -13.59 -3.68 7.02
C PHE A 276 -12.77 -4.90 7.41
N SER A 277 -11.44 -4.82 7.25
CA SER A 277 -10.53 -5.93 7.53
C SER A 277 -9.40 -5.52 8.45
N VAL A 278 -9.02 -6.42 9.35
CA VAL A 278 -7.80 -6.30 10.17
C VAL A 278 -6.90 -7.49 9.87
N VAL A 279 -5.67 -7.22 9.49
CA VAL A 279 -4.68 -8.25 9.20
C VAL A 279 -3.70 -8.30 10.35
N TYR A 280 -3.58 -9.47 10.98
CA TYR A 280 -2.72 -9.69 12.12
C TYR A 280 -1.84 -10.95 11.95
N PRO A 281 -0.55 -10.84 12.26
CA PRO A 281 0.38 -11.96 12.21
C PRO A 281 0.36 -12.74 13.53
N HIS A 282 0.32 -14.06 13.43
CA HIS A 282 0.43 -14.99 14.54
C HIS A 282 1.89 -15.29 14.85
N LEU A 283 2.26 -15.06 16.10
CA LEU A 283 3.56 -15.43 16.65
C LEU A 283 3.41 -16.75 17.43
N PRO A 284 3.87 -17.89 16.89
CA PRO A 284 3.77 -19.16 17.62
C PRO A 284 4.68 -19.16 18.86
N PRO A 285 4.18 -19.56 20.04
CA PRO A 285 5.03 -19.79 21.20
C PRO A 285 5.83 -21.12 21.05
N PRO A 286 7.06 -21.23 21.60
CA PRO A 286 7.84 -20.20 22.28
C PRO A 286 8.49 -19.23 21.28
N TYR A 287 8.38 -17.93 21.57
CA TYR A 287 8.84 -16.87 20.67
C TYR A 287 10.19 -16.32 21.12
N ASP A 288 11.21 -16.48 20.27
CA ASP A 288 12.49 -15.79 20.39
C ASP A 288 12.44 -14.50 19.56
N PHE A 289 12.17 -13.38 20.24
CA PHE A 289 12.18 -12.04 19.64
C PHE A 289 13.50 -11.74 18.93
N GLN A 290 14.63 -12.21 19.47
CA GLN A 290 15.93 -11.95 18.87
C GLN A 290 16.09 -12.69 17.53
N SER A 291 15.61 -13.94 17.44
CA SER A 291 15.55 -14.68 16.18
C SER A 291 14.63 -14.01 15.16
N TYR A 292 13.48 -13.46 15.59
CA TYR A 292 12.59 -12.69 14.71
C TYR A 292 13.25 -11.42 14.14
N VAL A 293 13.94 -10.66 14.99
CA VAL A 293 14.68 -9.46 14.57
C VAL A 293 15.77 -9.81 13.55
N THR A 294 16.51 -10.88 13.80
CA THR A 294 17.77 -11.16 13.08
C THR A 294 17.61 -12.06 11.86
N ARG A 295 16.68 -13.02 11.88
CA ARG A 295 16.53 -14.05 10.84
C ARG A 295 15.23 -13.93 10.06
N GLY A 296 14.25 -13.20 10.58
CA GLY A 296 12.87 -13.28 10.10
C GLY A 296 12.21 -14.60 10.47
N LEU A 297 10.88 -14.62 10.40
CA LEU A 297 10.07 -15.79 10.66
C LEU A 297 9.00 -15.93 9.57
N ASP A 298 8.75 -17.17 9.15
CA ASP A 298 7.53 -17.51 8.45
C ASP A 298 6.37 -17.40 9.44
N LEU A 299 5.65 -16.28 9.38
CA LEU A 299 4.48 -16.02 10.20
C LEU A 299 3.22 -16.42 9.46
N HIS A 300 2.32 -17.03 10.20
CA HIS A 300 0.95 -17.17 9.76
C HIS A 300 0.27 -15.82 9.90
N VAL A 301 -0.39 -15.36 8.85
CA VAL A 301 -1.19 -14.14 8.90
C VAL A 301 -2.65 -14.53 8.85
N GLU A 302 -3.45 -13.93 9.72
CA GLU A 302 -4.90 -14.02 9.67
C GLU A 302 -5.48 -12.66 9.32
N ARG A 303 -6.45 -12.67 8.41
CA ARG A 303 -7.30 -11.52 8.13
C ARG A 303 -8.64 -11.73 8.81
N LEU A 304 -9.11 -10.72 9.53
CA LEU A 304 -10.47 -10.66 10.05
C LEU A 304 -11.26 -9.67 9.22
N THR A 305 -12.24 -10.13 8.45
CA THR A 305 -13.12 -9.26 7.66
C THR A 305 -14.52 -9.19 8.27
N VAL A 306 -15.06 -7.98 8.37
CA VAL A 306 -16.40 -7.69 8.89
C VAL A 306 -17.18 -6.79 7.93
N SER A 307 -18.50 -6.99 7.85
CA SER A 307 -19.40 -6.11 7.10
C SER A 307 -19.49 -4.72 7.73
N ALA A 308 -19.36 -3.68 6.92
CA ALA A 308 -19.49 -2.30 7.34
C ALA A 308 -20.91 -1.95 7.83
N ALA A 309 -21.94 -2.70 7.40
CA ALA A 309 -23.31 -2.50 7.85
C ALA A 309 -23.46 -2.77 9.35
N LEU A 310 -22.76 -3.78 9.86
CA LEU A 310 -22.77 -4.14 11.29
C LEU A 310 -22.10 -3.05 12.13
N TYR A 311 -20.95 -2.55 11.67
CA TYR A 311 -20.25 -1.47 12.35
C TYR A 311 -21.06 -0.16 12.38
N LYS A 312 -21.78 0.17 11.29
CA LYS A 312 -22.62 1.39 11.21
C LYS A 312 -23.79 1.39 12.20
N GLN A 313 -24.25 0.22 12.66
CA GLN A 313 -25.35 0.11 13.61
C GLN A 313 -24.91 0.43 15.05
N ASP A 314 -23.73 -0.05 15.45
CA ASP A 314 -23.17 0.23 16.77
C ASP A 314 -21.63 0.23 16.74
N PRO A 315 -21.01 1.38 16.40
CA PRO A 315 -19.55 1.53 16.36
C PRO A 315 -18.86 1.25 17.69
N GLU A 316 -19.56 1.44 18.81
CA GLU A 316 -19.02 1.25 20.15
C GLU A 316 -19.06 -0.21 20.60
N SER A 317 -19.91 -1.05 19.99
CA SER A 317 -19.98 -2.50 20.25
C SER A 317 -18.86 -3.31 19.60
N PHE A 318 -18.27 -2.83 18.51
CA PHE A 318 -17.28 -3.58 17.71
C PHE A 318 -16.04 -4.08 18.49
N PRO A 319 -15.45 -3.32 19.44
CA PRO A 319 -14.33 -3.80 20.25
C PRO A 319 -14.67 -5.01 21.14
N TRP A 320 -15.95 -5.25 21.41
CA TRP A 320 -16.40 -6.21 22.43
C TRP A 320 -16.72 -7.60 21.88
N VAL A 321 -16.93 -7.74 20.57
CA VAL A 321 -17.46 -8.98 19.98
C VAL A 321 -16.40 -9.93 19.43
N THR A 322 -15.12 -9.68 19.74
CA THR A 322 -14.02 -10.56 19.37
C THR A 322 -13.35 -11.09 20.64
N PRO A 323 -13.91 -12.13 21.31
CA PRO A 323 -13.13 -12.91 22.27
C PRO A 323 -11.82 -13.37 21.60
N PRO A 324 -10.75 -13.65 22.38
CA PRO A 324 -9.49 -14.11 21.82
C PRO A 324 -9.73 -15.23 20.83
N PHE A 325 -9.41 -14.98 19.56
CA PHE A 325 -9.76 -15.89 18.49
C PHE A 325 -9.13 -17.24 18.78
N PRO A 326 -9.95 -18.32 18.85
CA PRO A 326 -9.38 -19.65 19.02
C PRO A 326 -8.45 -19.91 17.85
N VAL A 327 -7.26 -20.46 18.13
CA VAL A 327 -6.35 -20.96 17.10
C VAL A 327 -7.13 -22.03 16.33
N THR A 328 -7.64 -21.67 15.15
CA THR A 328 -8.39 -22.60 14.29
C THR A 328 -7.42 -23.42 13.44
N ASP A 329 -7.87 -24.45 12.73
CA ASP A 329 -7.04 -25.16 11.75
C ASP A 329 -7.06 -24.43 10.39
N PRO A 330 -6.06 -24.62 9.51
CA PRO A 330 -5.97 -23.90 8.24
C PRO A 330 -7.17 -24.12 7.31
N GLY A 331 -7.78 -23.03 6.82
CA GLY A 331 -8.88 -23.03 5.83
C GLY A 331 -9.75 -21.78 5.95
N THR A 332 -10.59 -21.49 4.94
CA THR A 332 -11.62 -20.43 5.05
C THR A 332 -12.73 -20.92 5.97
N LYS A 333 -12.69 -20.52 7.24
CA LYS A 333 -13.77 -20.83 8.18
C LYS A 333 -14.61 -19.59 8.40
N ARG A 334 -15.86 -19.66 7.92
CA ARG A 334 -16.87 -18.69 8.32
C ARG A 334 -17.26 -18.99 9.76
N ILE A 335 -16.88 -18.10 10.68
CA ILE A 335 -17.35 -18.16 12.06
C ILE A 335 -18.55 -17.22 12.14
N GLU A 336 -19.72 -17.78 12.40
CA GLU A 336 -20.93 -17.01 12.70
C GLU A 336 -21.01 -16.87 14.22
N SER A 337 -20.90 -15.64 14.72
CA SER A 337 -21.07 -15.31 16.13
C SER A 337 -22.00 -14.11 16.21
N ASP A 338 -23.16 -14.26 16.84
CA ASP A 338 -24.12 -13.17 17.15
C ASP A 338 -24.26 -12.08 16.07
N GLY A 339 -24.58 -12.49 14.84
CA GLY A 339 -24.82 -11.57 13.71
C GLY A 339 -23.55 -11.09 12.98
N LEU A 340 -22.36 -11.52 13.39
CA LEU A 340 -21.10 -11.26 12.69
C LEU A 340 -20.71 -12.48 11.86
N SER A 341 -20.49 -12.28 10.56
CA SER A 341 -19.82 -13.24 9.71
C SER A 341 -18.35 -12.83 9.57
N PHE A 342 -17.45 -13.67 10.07
CA PHE A 342 -16.02 -13.47 9.89
C PHE A 342 -15.49 -14.38 8.79
N GLU A 343 -14.67 -13.83 7.91
CA GLU A 343 -13.81 -14.62 7.04
C GLU A 343 -12.40 -14.58 7.60
N VAL A 344 -11.84 -15.75 7.93
CA VAL A 344 -10.43 -15.91 8.28
C VAL A 344 -9.71 -16.50 7.09
N THR A 345 -8.92 -15.68 6.40
CA THR A 345 -7.97 -16.16 5.40
C THR A 345 -6.61 -16.38 6.05
N ARG A 346 -5.99 -17.54 5.79
CA ARG A 346 -4.65 -17.86 6.27
C ARG A 346 -3.67 -17.94 5.13
N ASP A 347 -2.68 -17.08 5.21
CA ASP A 347 -1.55 -17.09 4.31
C ASP A 347 -0.23 -17.17 5.12
N LYS A 348 0.76 -17.83 4.54
CA LYS A 348 2.11 -17.88 5.10
C LYS A 348 2.91 -16.72 4.55
N THR A 349 3.33 -15.83 5.43
CA THR A 349 4.19 -14.70 5.07
C THR A 349 5.50 -14.74 5.83
N HIS A 350 6.62 -14.63 5.13
CA HIS A 350 7.88 -14.38 5.80
C HIS A 350 7.94 -12.91 6.23
N LEU A 351 8.15 -12.67 7.52
CA LEU A 351 8.20 -11.34 8.11
C LEU A 351 9.50 -11.17 8.89
N THR A 352 10.19 -10.04 8.69
CA THR A 352 11.40 -9.65 9.42
C THR A 352 11.16 -8.34 10.16
N GLN A 353 11.52 -8.22 11.44
CA GLN A 353 11.26 -6.98 12.21
C GLN A 353 11.94 -5.73 11.64
N ALA A 354 13.18 -5.87 11.15
CA ALA A 354 13.94 -4.75 10.62
C ALA A 354 13.32 -4.17 9.33
N PHE A 355 12.51 -4.97 8.64
CA PHE A 355 11.86 -4.63 7.38
C PHE A 355 10.53 -5.37 7.32
N CYS A 356 9.49 -4.89 8.02
CA CYS A 356 8.16 -5.48 7.89
C CYS A 356 7.80 -5.55 6.40
N SER A 357 7.87 -6.76 5.82
CA SER A 357 7.69 -7.03 4.39
C SER A 357 6.23 -7.10 4.00
N TRP A 358 5.37 -6.39 4.74
CA TRP A 358 3.96 -6.25 4.44
C TRP A 358 3.73 -5.78 3.02
N ASP A 359 4.66 -4.99 2.48
CA ASP A 359 4.62 -4.51 1.12
C ASP A 359 4.76 -5.64 0.08
N LYS A 360 5.62 -6.63 0.34
CA LYS A 360 5.74 -7.82 -0.51
C LYS A 360 4.54 -8.74 -0.32
N ALA A 361 4.11 -8.92 0.93
CA ALA A 361 2.95 -9.72 1.26
C ALA A 361 1.71 -9.22 0.52
N TRP A 362 1.43 -7.93 0.70
CA TRP A 362 0.38 -7.22 -0.01
C TRP A 362 0.57 -7.28 -1.53
N ALA A 363 1.78 -7.10 -2.05
CA ALA A 363 2.02 -7.18 -3.50
C ALA A 363 1.75 -8.58 -4.07
N SER A 364 1.93 -9.64 -3.27
CA SER A 364 1.56 -11.02 -3.63
C SER A 364 0.07 -11.35 -3.48
N GLY A 365 -0.78 -10.37 -3.15
CA GLY A 365 -2.23 -10.54 -3.09
C GLY A 365 -2.77 -11.04 -1.75
N LEU A 366 -1.93 -11.18 -0.71
CA LEU A 366 -2.35 -11.64 0.62
C LEU A 366 -3.46 -10.82 1.29
N THR A 367 -3.66 -9.59 0.84
CA THR A 367 -4.64 -8.66 1.39
C THR A 367 -5.83 -8.47 0.45
N ASP A 368 -5.81 -9.08 -0.73
CA ASP A 368 -6.85 -8.92 -1.73
C ASP A 368 -8.01 -9.84 -1.34
N GLY A 369 -9.09 -9.22 -0.88
CA GLY A 369 -10.36 -9.88 -0.56
C GLY A 369 -11.38 -9.61 -1.62
#